data_AF-A0A803T5B7-F1
#
_entry.id   AF-A0A803T5B7-F1
#
_cell.length_a   1.000
_cell.length_b   1.000
_cell.length_c   1.000
_cell.angle_alpha   90.00
_cell.angle_beta   90.00
_cell.angle_gamma   90.00
#
_symmetry.space_group_name_H-M   'P 1'
#
loop_
_entity.id
_entity.type
_entity.pdbx_description
1 polymer ?
#
loop_
_entity_poly.entity_id
_entity_poly.type
_entity_poly.pdbx_seq_one_letter_code
_entity_poly.pdbx_strand_id
1 'polypeptide(L)'
;MSLLVMDEEEDERRHFNYDKIVEQQNLSKKKKKLLMKKKELLTDDFQVNVGDARFQAMYTSHLFNLDPSDPNFKKTKAVERILEEKARRRQQGLAKAVEREDITVEKESAASKSLDPALSMLIKSVKNKTEQFQARKKQKVK
;
A
#
# COMPACT_ATOMS: atom_id res chain seq x y z
N MET A 1 -23.14 -5.76 -50.31
CA MET A 1 -23.41 -4.32 -50.15
C MET A 1 -22.18 -3.69 -49.53
N SER A 2 -21.41 -2.93 -50.31
CA SER A 2 -20.30 -2.12 -49.80
C SER A 2 -20.85 -0.77 -49.36
N LEU A 3 -20.79 -0.48 -48.06
CA LEU A 3 -21.18 0.80 -47.54
C LEU A 3 -20.02 1.78 -47.72
N LEU A 4 -20.22 2.73 -48.62
CA LEU A 4 -19.36 3.88 -48.89
C LEU A 4 -19.81 5.00 -47.92
N VAL A 5 -19.13 5.14 -46.78
CA VAL A 5 -19.24 6.33 -45.92
C VAL A 5 -17.95 7.13 -46.10
N MET A 6 -18.15 8.37 -46.50
CA MET A 6 -17.17 9.39 -46.85
C MET A 6 -16.14 9.63 -45.73
N ASP A 7 -14.88 9.79 -46.14
CA ASP A 7 -13.80 10.41 -45.36
C ASP A 7 -14.22 11.82 -44.91
N GLU A 8 -14.32 12.05 -43.59
CA GLU A 8 -14.10 13.38 -42.97
C GLU A 8 -14.00 13.35 -41.42
N GLU A 9 -14.29 12.22 -40.75
CA GLU A 9 -14.23 12.12 -39.27
C GLU A 9 -13.21 11.08 -38.73
N GLU A 10 -12.06 10.90 -39.39
CA GLU A 10 -11.04 9.96 -38.90
C GLU A 10 -10.20 10.52 -37.74
N ASP A 11 -10.19 11.85 -37.53
CA ASP A 11 -9.44 12.54 -36.46
C ASP A 11 -10.06 12.41 -35.05
N GLU A 12 -11.30 11.95 -34.91
CA GLU A 12 -11.95 11.77 -33.60
C GLU A 12 -11.72 10.38 -32.96
N ARG A 13 -11.15 9.43 -33.71
CA ARG A 13 -10.95 8.06 -33.21
C ARG A 13 -9.71 7.98 -32.34
N ARG A 14 -9.87 8.30 -31.05
CA ARG A 14 -8.87 8.02 -30.02
C ARG A 14 -8.75 6.51 -29.77
N HIS A 15 -7.95 5.82 -30.58
CA HIS A 15 -7.69 4.40 -30.39
C HIS A 15 -6.99 4.14 -29.04
N PHE A 16 -7.54 3.19 -28.27
CA PHE A 16 -6.95 2.75 -27.01
C PHE A 16 -5.62 2.02 -27.29
N ASN A 17 -4.52 2.59 -26.83
CA ASN A 17 -3.21 1.96 -26.88
C ASN A 17 -2.66 1.85 -25.46
N TYR A 18 -2.70 0.63 -24.92
CA TYR A 18 -2.27 0.35 -23.55
C TYR A 18 -0.80 0.73 -23.32
N ASP A 19 0.10 0.35 -24.22
CA ASP A 19 1.53 0.59 -24.06
C ASP A 19 1.84 2.10 -24.00
N LYS A 20 1.24 2.88 -24.90
CA LYS A 20 1.36 4.35 -24.88
C LYS A 20 0.84 4.96 -23.57
N ILE A 21 -0.25 4.44 -23.02
CA ILE A 21 -0.81 4.92 -21.75
C ILE A 21 0.16 4.64 -20.60
N VAL A 22 0.66 3.40 -20.51
CA VAL A 22 1.62 3.01 -19.46
C VAL A 22 2.89 3.86 -19.55
N GLU A 23 3.43 4.06 -20.75
CA GLU A 23 4.59 4.91 -20.97
C GLU A 23 4.33 6.34 -20.52
N GLN A 24 3.23 6.95 -20.99
CA GLN A 24 2.88 8.33 -20.66
C GLN A 24 2.65 8.56 -19.16
N GLN A 25 2.12 7.55 -18.45
CA GLN A 25 1.94 7.60 -17.00
C GLN A 25 3.28 7.52 -16.24
N ASN A 26 4.28 6.85 -16.79
CA ASN A 26 5.62 6.70 -16.19
C ASN A 26 6.63 7.79 -16.62
N LEU A 27 6.24 8.73 -17.49
CA LEU A 27 7.11 9.82 -17.92
C LEU A 27 7.47 10.78 -16.77
N SER A 28 8.71 11.26 -16.78
CA SER A 28 9.16 12.35 -15.91
C SER A 28 8.39 13.65 -16.19
N LYS A 29 8.21 14.49 -15.15
CA LYS A 29 7.55 15.81 -15.21
C LYS A 29 8.05 16.68 -16.37
N LYS A 30 9.36 16.63 -16.67
CA LYS A 30 9.98 17.37 -17.80
C LYS A 30 9.48 16.88 -19.16
N LYS A 31 9.48 15.56 -19.38
CA LYS A 31 9.01 14.94 -20.63
C LYS A 31 7.50 15.14 -20.82
N LYS A 32 6.72 15.05 -19.73
CA LYS A 32 5.28 15.33 -19.76
C LYS A 32 4.97 16.77 -20.18
N LYS A 33 5.73 17.76 -19.68
CA LYS A 33 5.58 19.17 -20.10
C LYS A 33 5.91 19.37 -21.58
N LEU A 34 6.89 18.64 -22.13
CA LEU A 34 7.21 18.68 -23.55
C LEU A 34 6.08 18.08 -24.40
N LEU A 35 5.54 16.92 -24.01
CA LEU A 35 4.42 16.27 -24.70
C LEU A 35 3.14 17.14 -24.68
N MET A 36 2.86 17.82 -23.56
CA MET A 36 1.77 18.80 -23.46
C MET A 36 1.93 19.94 -24.48
N LYS A 37 3.15 20.47 -24.64
CA LYS A 37 3.42 21.51 -25.65
C LYS A 37 3.23 21.01 -27.09
N LYS A 38 3.50 19.73 -27.33
CA LYS A 38 3.29 19.06 -28.63
C LYS A 38 1.85 18.59 -28.87
N LYS A 39 0.93 18.79 -27.90
CA LYS A 39 -0.46 18.26 -27.94
C LYS A 39 -0.59 16.74 -28.12
N GLU A 40 0.49 15.98 -27.90
CA GLU A 40 0.51 14.51 -28.03
C GLU A 40 0.12 13.79 -26.73
N LEU A 41 -0.10 14.52 -25.63
CA LEU A 41 -0.48 13.89 -24.37
C LEU A 41 -1.92 13.40 -24.46
N LEU A 42 -2.14 12.08 -24.31
CA LEU A 42 -3.49 11.57 -24.10
C LEU A 42 -3.96 12.06 -22.72
N THR A 43 -5.06 12.81 -22.71
CA THR A 43 -5.87 13.00 -21.50
C THR A 43 -6.56 11.67 -21.18
N ASP A 44 -6.39 11.23 -19.94
CA ASP A 44 -6.96 9.99 -19.41
C ASP A 44 -7.66 10.34 -18.10
N ASP A 45 -9.00 10.36 -18.17
CA ASP A 45 -9.92 10.70 -17.08
C ASP A 45 -10.48 9.44 -16.40
N PHE A 46 -10.01 8.24 -16.80
CA PHE A 46 -10.48 7.00 -16.23
C PHE A 46 -10.04 6.86 -14.75
N GLN A 47 -10.99 6.47 -13.90
CA GLN A 47 -10.75 6.20 -12.48
C GLN A 47 -11.25 4.80 -12.12
N VAL A 48 -10.41 4.03 -11.43
CA VAL A 48 -10.76 2.68 -10.97
C VAL A 48 -11.62 2.76 -9.72
N ASN A 49 -12.73 2.01 -9.73
CA ASN A 49 -13.56 1.81 -8.55
C ASN A 49 -12.92 0.77 -7.60
N VAL A 50 -12.33 1.24 -6.52
CA VAL A 50 -11.68 0.39 -5.48
C VAL A 50 -12.68 -0.30 -4.53
N GLY A 51 -13.96 0.07 -4.59
CA GLY A 51 -15.03 -0.45 -3.74
C GLY A 51 -15.82 -1.61 -4.35
N ASP A 52 -15.49 -2.04 -5.57
CA ASP A 52 -16.20 -3.14 -6.23
C ASP A 52 -15.92 -4.49 -5.55
N ALA A 53 -16.98 -5.17 -5.12
CA ALA A 53 -16.92 -6.45 -4.42
C ALA A 53 -16.27 -7.56 -5.26
N ARG A 54 -16.36 -7.49 -6.59
CA ARG A 54 -15.78 -8.50 -7.50
C ARG A 54 -14.25 -8.57 -7.39
N PHE A 55 -13.60 -7.46 -7.04
CA PHE A 55 -12.16 -7.37 -6.90
C PHE A 55 -11.69 -7.43 -5.44
N GLN A 56 -12.57 -7.80 -4.50
CA GLN A 56 -12.21 -7.89 -3.08
C GLN A 56 -11.04 -8.85 -2.83
N ALA A 57 -10.94 -9.92 -3.61
CA ALA A 57 -9.87 -10.90 -3.52
C ALA A 57 -8.46 -10.30 -3.69
N MET A 58 -8.31 -9.18 -4.42
CA MET A 58 -7.03 -8.45 -4.57
C MET A 58 -6.50 -7.91 -3.24
N TYR A 59 -7.40 -7.64 -2.31
CA TYR A 59 -7.07 -7.05 -1.00
C TYR A 59 -6.95 -8.09 0.11
N THR A 60 -7.66 -9.22 0.00
CA THR A 60 -7.75 -10.23 1.06
C THR A 60 -6.83 -11.44 0.82
N SER A 61 -6.70 -11.89 -0.43
CA SER A 61 -5.93 -13.09 -0.75
C SER A 61 -4.49 -12.74 -1.14
N HIS A 62 -3.54 -13.57 -0.70
CA HIS A 62 -2.13 -13.41 -1.05
C HIS A 62 -1.82 -13.78 -2.51
N LEU A 63 -2.67 -14.59 -3.15
CA LEU A 63 -2.46 -15.07 -4.53
C LEU A 63 -2.57 -13.94 -5.56
N PHE A 64 -3.31 -12.88 -5.25
CA PHE A 64 -3.56 -11.74 -6.14
C PHE A 64 -2.78 -10.49 -5.71
N ASN A 65 -1.67 -10.68 -4.99
CA ASN A 65 -0.83 -9.57 -4.56
C ASN A 65 -0.06 -8.99 -5.75
N LEU A 66 -0.07 -7.66 -5.86
CA LEU A 66 0.75 -6.92 -6.82
C LEU A 66 2.21 -6.89 -6.33
N ASP A 67 3.13 -7.53 -7.07
CA ASP A 67 4.57 -7.58 -6.78
C ASP A 67 5.37 -6.71 -7.78
N PRO A 68 6.09 -5.67 -7.33
CA PRO A 68 6.98 -4.88 -8.18
C PRO A 68 8.14 -5.66 -8.83
N SER A 69 8.44 -6.85 -8.33
CA SER A 69 9.52 -7.72 -8.83
C SER A 69 9.09 -8.53 -10.05
N ASP A 70 7.78 -8.64 -10.32
CA ASP A 70 7.25 -9.34 -11.49
C ASP A 70 7.40 -8.47 -12.77
N PRO A 71 7.94 -9.00 -13.88
CA PRO A 71 8.04 -8.27 -15.16
C PRO A 71 6.68 -7.78 -15.72
N ASN A 72 5.59 -8.42 -15.33
CA ASN A 72 4.23 -8.03 -15.72
C ASN A 72 3.70 -6.85 -14.90
N PHE A 73 4.40 -6.43 -13.85
CA PHE A 73 4.01 -5.27 -13.06
C PHE A 73 4.16 -3.98 -13.88
N LYS A 74 3.02 -3.37 -14.23
CA LYS A 74 2.99 -2.06 -14.88
C LYS A 74 2.56 -1.01 -13.86
N LYS A 75 3.46 -0.07 -13.59
CA LYS A 75 3.18 1.06 -12.70
C LYS A 75 2.24 2.04 -13.40
N THR A 76 0.95 1.88 -13.15
CA THR A 76 -0.11 2.76 -13.66
C THR A 76 -0.79 3.47 -12.50
N LYS A 77 -1.46 4.60 -12.77
CA LYS A 77 -2.23 5.33 -11.76
C LYS A 77 -3.28 4.44 -11.08
N ALA A 78 -3.92 3.57 -11.87
CA ALA A 78 -4.89 2.58 -11.38
C ALA A 78 -4.28 1.65 -10.33
N VAL A 79 -3.10 1.09 -10.63
CA VAL A 79 -2.35 0.19 -9.73
C VAL A 79 -1.94 0.92 -8.45
N GLU A 80 -1.52 2.19 -8.55
CA GLU A 80 -1.20 3.02 -7.39
C GLU A 80 -2.42 3.21 -6.47
N ARG A 81 -3.61 3.51 -7.02
CA ARG A 81 -4.85 3.64 -6.23
C ARG A 81 -5.23 2.35 -5.51
N ILE A 82 -5.05 1.20 -6.17
CA ILE A 82 -5.31 -0.12 -5.55
C ILE A 82 -4.32 -0.35 -4.39
N LEU A 83 -3.04 0.00 -4.57
CA LEU A 83 -2.03 -0.16 -3.53
C LEU A 83 -2.29 0.76 -2.32
N GLU A 84 -2.70 2.01 -2.56
CA GLU A 84 -3.13 2.95 -1.53
C GLU A 84 -4.32 2.41 -0.73
N GLU A 85 -5.36 1.90 -1.41
CA GLU A 85 -6.52 1.31 -0.75
C GLU A 85 -6.14 0.09 0.08
N LYS A 86 -5.24 -0.76 -0.43
CA LYS A 86 -4.74 -1.92 0.32
C LYS A 86 -3.99 -1.50 1.58
N ALA A 87 -3.16 -0.45 1.49
CA ALA A 87 -2.47 0.11 2.64
C ALA A 87 -3.46 0.67 3.66
N ARG A 88 -4.50 1.39 3.20
CA ARG A 88 -5.59 1.90 4.05
C ARG A 88 -6.31 0.78 4.80
N ARG A 89 -6.68 -0.30 4.10
CA ARG A 89 -7.34 -1.47 4.72
C ARG A 89 -6.44 -2.17 5.74
N ARG A 90 -5.12 -2.24 5.48
CA ARG A 90 -4.16 -2.79 6.45
C ARG A 90 -4.08 -1.95 7.72
N GLN A 91 -4.01 -0.62 7.59
CA GLN A 91 -4.01 0.29 8.74
C GLN A 91 -5.31 0.17 9.55
N GLN A 92 -6.46 0.08 8.89
CA GLN A 92 -7.75 -0.13 9.57
C GLN A 92 -7.84 -1.52 10.24
N GLY A 93 -7.30 -2.56 9.61
CA GLY A 93 -7.23 -3.90 10.19
C GLY A 93 -6.34 -3.94 11.43
N LEU A 94 -5.20 -3.24 11.41
CA LEU A 94 -4.32 -3.08 12.57
C LEU A 94 -5.01 -2.27 13.68
N ALA A 95 -5.69 -1.16 13.35
CA ALA A 95 -6.43 -0.38 14.35
C ALA A 95 -7.55 -1.20 15.00
N LYS A 96 -8.29 -2.00 14.22
CA LYS A 96 -9.31 -2.93 14.76
C LYS A 96 -8.72 -4.10 15.53
N ALA A 97 -7.52 -4.56 15.19
CA ALA A 97 -6.80 -5.56 15.96
C ALA A 97 -6.33 -4.98 17.29
N VAL A 98 -5.81 -3.75 17.31
CA VAL A 98 -5.42 -3.02 18.52
C VAL A 98 -6.62 -2.79 19.44
N GLU A 99 -7.78 -2.35 18.92
CA GLU A 99 -8.96 -2.21 19.79
C GLU A 99 -9.50 -3.55 20.31
N ARG A 100 -9.36 -4.64 19.53
CA ARG A 100 -9.67 -5.98 20.04
C ARG A 100 -8.65 -6.43 21.09
N GLU A 101 -7.39 -6.09 20.89
CA GLU A 101 -6.31 -6.34 21.85
C GLU A 101 -6.53 -5.53 23.13
N ASP A 102 -6.95 -4.27 23.06
CA ASP A 102 -7.27 -3.44 24.24
C ASP A 102 -8.46 -4.02 25.04
N ILE A 103 -9.51 -4.51 24.36
CA ILE A 103 -10.64 -5.22 25.01
C ILE A 103 -10.19 -6.57 25.61
N THR A 104 -9.24 -7.27 24.99
CA THR A 104 -8.66 -8.50 25.57
C THR A 104 -7.63 -8.21 26.66
N VAL A 105 -6.90 -7.10 26.61
CA VAL A 105 -5.91 -6.67 27.60
C VAL A 105 -6.60 -6.20 28.88
N GLU A 106 -7.78 -5.57 28.81
CA GLU A 106 -8.57 -5.32 30.01
C GLU A 106 -9.03 -6.64 30.68
N LYS A 107 -9.34 -7.67 29.88
CA LYS A 107 -9.70 -9.01 30.40
C LYS A 107 -8.49 -9.84 30.86
N GLU A 108 -7.33 -9.64 30.25
CA GLU A 108 -6.06 -10.30 30.61
C GLU A 108 -5.32 -9.61 31.76
N SER A 109 -5.54 -8.31 31.98
CA SER A 109 -5.02 -7.59 33.16
C SER A 109 -5.62 -8.14 34.46
N ALA A 110 -6.85 -8.67 34.42
CA ALA A 110 -7.45 -9.43 35.50
C ALA A 110 -6.89 -10.86 35.64
N ALA A 111 -6.38 -11.46 34.56
CA ALA A 111 -5.76 -12.79 34.53
C ALA A 111 -4.24 -12.79 34.82
N SER A 112 -3.58 -11.63 34.77
CA SER A 112 -2.13 -11.47 35.00
C SER A 112 -1.66 -11.77 36.45
N LYS A 113 -2.58 -12.11 37.36
CA LYS A 113 -2.25 -12.54 38.73
C LYS A 113 -1.66 -13.95 38.81
N SER A 114 -1.55 -14.70 37.70
CA SER A 114 -1.03 -16.08 37.69
C SER A 114 0.25 -16.29 36.86
N LEU A 115 1.11 -15.27 36.72
CA LEU A 115 2.44 -15.51 36.16
C LEU A 115 3.28 -16.36 37.13
N ASP A 116 3.98 -17.36 36.58
CA ASP A 116 4.92 -18.21 37.34
C ASP A 116 5.88 -17.33 38.17
N PRO A 117 5.96 -17.53 39.50
CA PRO A 117 6.88 -16.80 40.37
C PRO A 117 8.32 -16.76 39.84
N ALA A 118 8.78 -17.82 39.18
CA ALA A 118 10.12 -17.89 38.60
C ALA A 118 10.31 -16.88 37.44
N LEU A 119 9.32 -16.75 36.57
CA LEU A 119 9.36 -15.81 35.43
C LEU A 119 9.33 -14.36 35.92
N SER A 120 8.55 -14.07 36.96
CA SER A 120 8.53 -12.75 37.60
C SER A 120 9.88 -12.38 38.22
N MET A 121 10.58 -13.33 38.82
CA MET A 121 11.94 -13.11 39.34
C MET A 121 12.95 -12.90 38.20
N LEU A 122 12.84 -13.66 37.12
CA LEU A 122 13.72 -13.51 35.95
C LEU A 122 13.58 -12.11 35.33
N ILE A 123 12.34 -11.65 35.08
CA ILE A 123 12.09 -10.31 34.51
C ILE A 123 12.68 -9.21 35.40
N LYS A 124 12.50 -9.31 36.72
CA LYS A 124 13.10 -8.38 37.69
C LYS A 124 14.63 -8.39 37.62
N SER A 125 15.25 -9.56 37.53
CA SER A 125 16.71 -9.69 37.46
C SER A 125 17.29 -9.08 36.19
N VAL A 126 16.63 -9.29 35.04
CA VAL A 126 17.04 -8.74 33.74
C VAL A 126 16.91 -7.22 33.75
N LYS A 127 15.80 -6.70 34.28
CA LYS A 127 15.57 -5.25 34.41
C LYS A 127 16.63 -4.59 35.29
N ASN A 128 16.89 -5.14 36.47
CA ASN A 128 17.93 -4.63 37.37
C ASN A 128 19.32 -4.68 36.71
N LYS A 129 19.65 -5.73 35.96
CA LYS A 129 20.96 -5.88 35.31
C LYS A 129 21.15 -4.89 34.17
N THR A 130 20.10 -4.63 33.39
CA THR A 130 20.11 -3.62 32.33
C THR A 130 20.25 -2.21 32.91
N GLU A 131 19.53 -1.89 33.99
CA GLU A 131 19.64 -0.59 34.65
C GLU A 131 21.05 -0.35 35.23
N GLN A 132 21.64 -1.35 35.87
CA GLN A 132 23.03 -1.30 36.35
C GLN A 132 24.03 -1.11 35.21
N PHE A 133 23.84 -1.78 34.07
CA PHE A 133 24.70 -1.61 32.90
C PHE A 133 24.60 -0.21 32.32
N GLN A 134 23.38 0.34 32.22
CA GLN A 134 23.15 1.71 31.75
C GLN A 134 23.73 2.75 32.71
N ALA A 135 23.58 2.55 34.03
CA ALA A 135 24.16 3.43 35.05
C ALA A 135 25.69 3.44 34.98
N ARG A 136 26.32 2.26 34.84
CA ARG A 136 27.78 2.13 34.66
C ARG A 136 28.27 2.75 33.36
N LYS A 137 27.51 2.62 32.27
CA LYS A 137 27.85 3.26 30.99
C LYS A 137 27.83 4.79 31.11
N LYS A 138 26.84 5.36 31.80
CA LYS A 138 26.73 6.81 32.03
C LYS A 138 27.87 7.35 32.90
N GLN A 139 28.39 6.56 33.84
CA GLN A 139 29.53 6.97 34.69
C GLN A 139 30.88 6.95 33.96
N LYS A 140 31.05 6.14 32.90
CA LYS A 140 32.29 6.06 32.10
C LYS A 140 32.40 7.12 30.99
N VAL A 141 31.32 7.87 30.73
CA VAL A 141 31.25 8.89 29.66
C VAL A 141 31.33 10.32 30.24
N LYS A 142 31.57 10.45 31.54
CA LYS A 142 32.00 11.69 32.21
C LYS A 142 33.50 11.61 32.47
#